data_AF-A0A6G0XN47-F1
#
_entry.id   AF-A0A6G0XN47-F1
#
_cell.length_a   1.000
_cell.length_b   1.000
_cell.length_c   1.000
_cell.angle_alpha   90.00
_cell.angle_beta   90.00
_cell.angle_gamma   90.00
#
_symmetry.space_group_name_H-M   'P 1'
#
loop_
_entity.id
_entity.type
_entity.pdbx_description
1 polymer ?
#
loop_
_entity_poly.entity_id
_entity_poly.type
_entity_poly.pdbx_seq_one_letter_code
_entity_poly.pdbx_strand_id
1 'polypeptide(L)'
;MEITSSWSPSVDLGLAEEIQGKEIHIFTSQATKLLRADEEKTCSITIVLSSVVKLLDLDIESSARHVEVYIVSISPTGERLFSYVDTIRGLKAADLYHVAYAFSNDTALQVASGVSFKFLSIQPPQEKDCLKLAKLKLRIQASTVVQPVAPVPEPANPTPARAPIDMDSMKMILAMQQAMQKQMEEKIYQAVDSRLNLLTQRLQSTESMLHKLTTKFSKAEVKQDKDAFASLLKRLATLEKQVGSMRAANGNLTASLEQLAIDASDSLSSDVADGRQNREMTTTTDITAVSESSFARTSASTNPSQSMDQRVASLDSAALTASILERDTAVSQDLDPAT
;
A
#
# COMPACT_ATOMS: atom_id res chain seq x y z
N MET A 1 2.43 -23.03 -20.37
CA MET A 1 1.95 -21.97 -19.46
C MET A 1 0.71 -22.48 -18.75
N GLU A 2 0.64 -22.31 -17.44
CA GLU A 2 -0.48 -22.76 -16.61
C GLU A 2 -1.01 -21.59 -15.80
N ILE A 3 -2.33 -21.48 -15.69
CA ILE A 3 -3.00 -20.52 -14.80
C ILE A 3 -3.78 -21.26 -13.74
N THR A 4 -3.58 -20.88 -12.49
CA THR A 4 -4.30 -21.45 -11.35
C THR A 4 -4.93 -20.34 -10.55
N SER A 5 -6.15 -20.57 -10.08
CA SER A 5 -6.89 -19.64 -9.22
C SER A 5 -7.24 -20.36 -7.92
N SER A 6 -7.15 -19.67 -6.79
CA SER A 6 -7.62 -20.21 -5.51
C SER A 6 -9.15 -20.29 -5.44
N TRP A 7 -9.85 -19.48 -6.24
CA TRP A 7 -11.29 -19.44 -6.34
C TRP A 7 -11.77 -20.11 -7.62
N SER A 8 -12.96 -20.70 -7.56
CA SER A 8 -13.54 -21.43 -8.68
C SER A 8 -13.98 -20.43 -9.77
N PRO A 9 -13.46 -20.56 -10.99
CA PRO A 9 -13.88 -19.69 -12.07
C PRO A 9 -15.28 -20.11 -12.57
N SER A 10 -16.11 -19.12 -12.87
CA SER A 10 -17.44 -19.34 -13.48
C SER A 10 -17.35 -19.82 -14.93
N VAL A 11 -16.25 -19.49 -15.61
CA VAL A 11 -15.93 -19.89 -16.98
C VAL A 11 -14.44 -20.22 -17.02
N ASP A 12 -14.03 -21.25 -17.78
CA ASP A 12 -12.63 -21.65 -17.88
C ASP A 12 -11.71 -20.43 -18.10
N LEU A 13 -10.72 -20.30 -17.22
CA LEU A 13 -9.79 -19.19 -17.20
C LEU A 13 -8.74 -19.42 -18.30
N GLY A 14 -9.10 -19.09 -19.54
CA GLY A 14 -8.21 -19.19 -20.69
C GLY A 14 -7.20 -18.05 -20.72
N LEU A 15 -5.93 -18.38 -20.87
CA LEU A 15 -4.90 -17.41 -21.23
C LEU A 15 -4.68 -17.45 -22.74
N ALA A 16 -4.71 -16.28 -23.35
CA ALA A 16 -4.25 -16.05 -24.72
C ALA A 16 -2.85 -15.44 -24.69
N GLU A 17 -2.04 -15.82 -25.67
CA GLU A 17 -0.69 -15.31 -25.86
C GLU A 17 -0.61 -14.64 -27.22
N GLU A 18 -0.12 -13.41 -27.24
CA GLU A 18 0.17 -12.67 -28.46
C GLU A 18 1.63 -12.24 -28.47
N ILE A 19 2.36 -12.65 -29.50
CA ILE A 19 3.79 -12.32 -29.65
C ILE A 19 3.90 -11.06 -30.51
N GLN A 20 4.39 -9.98 -29.92
CA GLN A 20 4.69 -8.73 -30.62
C GLN A 20 6.20 -8.49 -30.61
N GLY A 21 6.89 -9.02 -31.63
CA GLY A 21 8.33 -8.88 -31.78
C GLY A 21 9.11 -9.66 -30.72
N LYS A 22 9.78 -8.94 -29.80
CA LYS A 22 10.53 -9.53 -28.67
C LYS A 22 9.72 -9.56 -27.36
N GLU A 23 8.53 -8.99 -27.35
CA GLU A 23 7.62 -8.97 -26.22
C GLU A 23 6.50 -9.99 -26.43
N ILE A 24 6.13 -10.67 -25.36
CA ILE A 24 5.03 -11.61 -25.30
C ILE A 24 3.98 -10.98 -24.39
N HIS A 25 2.77 -10.82 -24.93
CA HIS A 25 1.63 -10.30 -24.19
C HIS A 25 0.74 -11.47 -23.81
N ILE A 26 0.65 -11.73 -22.51
CA ILE A 26 -0.25 -12.74 -21.95
C ILE A 26 -1.48 -12.02 -21.46
N PHE A 27 -2.67 -12.44 -21.88
CA PHE A 27 -3.91 -11.85 -21.41
C PHE A 27 -5.02 -12.87 -21.22
N THR A 28 -5.98 -12.52 -20.36
CA THR A 28 -7.22 -13.30 -20.22
C THR A 28 -8.08 -13.15 -21.45
N SER A 29 -8.52 -14.26 -22.05
CA SER A 29 -9.32 -14.25 -23.29
C SER A 29 -10.69 -13.60 -23.14
N GLN A 30 -11.25 -13.61 -21.92
CA GLN A 30 -12.58 -13.10 -21.63
C GLN A 30 -12.71 -12.63 -20.19
N ALA A 31 -13.64 -11.71 -19.96
CA ALA A 31 -14.02 -11.27 -18.63
C ALA A 31 -14.64 -12.44 -17.85
N THR A 32 -14.10 -12.73 -16.67
CA THR A 32 -14.48 -13.90 -15.87
C THR A 32 -14.83 -13.48 -14.45
N LYS A 33 -15.78 -14.20 -13.84
CA LYS A 33 -16.09 -14.06 -12.41
C LYS A 33 -15.51 -15.25 -11.66
N LEU A 34 -14.77 -14.98 -10.60
CA LEU A 34 -14.25 -16.00 -9.69
C LEU A 34 -15.12 -16.01 -8.44
N LEU A 35 -15.64 -17.18 -8.08
CA LEU A 35 -16.53 -17.36 -6.94
C LEU A 35 -15.77 -17.99 -5.78
N ARG A 36 -15.97 -17.43 -4.58
CA ARG A 36 -15.36 -17.94 -3.35
C ARG A 36 -16.02 -19.25 -2.96
N ALA A 37 -15.24 -20.33 -2.95
CA ALA A 37 -15.67 -21.64 -2.48
C ALA A 37 -15.48 -21.85 -0.97
N ASP A 38 -14.55 -21.10 -0.36
CA ASP A 38 -14.08 -21.30 1.02
C ASP A 38 -13.86 -19.91 1.68
N GLU A 39 -14.38 -19.70 2.89
CA GLU A 39 -14.48 -18.37 3.51
C GLU A 39 -13.14 -17.79 3.98
N GLU A 40 -12.16 -18.65 4.24
CA GLU A 40 -10.89 -18.23 4.85
C GLU A 40 -9.83 -17.74 3.83
N LYS A 41 -10.01 -18.02 2.52
CA LYS A 41 -8.97 -17.78 1.52
C LYS A 41 -9.27 -16.56 0.65
N THR A 42 -8.32 -15.64 0.60
CA THR A 42 -8.29 -14.53 -0.36
C THR A 42 -8.17 -15.06 -1.79
N CYS A 43 -8.83 -14.40 -2.74
CA CYS A 43 -8.70 -14.74 -4.15
C CYS A 43 -7.25 -14.50 -4.61
N SER A 44 -6.60 -15.55 -5.13
CA SER A 44 -5.28 -15.45 -5.73
C SER A 44 -5.27 -16.11 -7.11
N ILE A 45 -4.57 -15.50 -8.05
CA ILE A 45 -4.38 -16.00 -9.41
C ILE A 45 -2.89 -16.12 -9.64
N THR A 46 -2.42 -17.31 -9.99
CA THR A 46 -1.02 -17.58 -10.29
C THR A 46 -0.87 -17.99 -11.75
N ILE A 47 0.05 -17.33 -12.44
CA ILE A 47 0.42 -17.64 -13.82
C ILE A 47 1.84 -18.20 -13.79
N VAL A 48 1.97 -19.47 -14.16
CA VAL A 48 3.25 -20.18 -14.25
C VAL A 48 3.68 -20.24 -15.71
N LEU A 49 4.88 -19.74 -15.96
CA LEU A 49 5.47 -19.64 -17.29
C LEU A 49 6.36 -20.86 -17.52
N SER A 50 6.43 -21.30 -18.77
CA SER A 50 7.21 -22.48 -19.17
C SER A 50 8.72 -22.25 -19.18
N SER A 51 9.14 -20.98 -19.13
CA SER A 51 10.55 -20.60 -19.10
C SER A 51 10.72 -19.38 -18.20
N VAL A 52 11.98 -19.12 -17.83
CA VAL A 52 12.34 -17.93 -17.07
C VAL A 52 12.32 -16.72 -18.01
N VAL A 53 11.49 -15.74 -17.69
CA VAL A 53 11.29 -14.55 -18.52
C VAL A 53 11.60 -13.28 -17.74
N LYS A 54 11.73 -12.17 -18.47
CA LYS A 54 11.82 -10.83 -17.93
C LYS A 54 10.43 -10.20 -17.87
N LEU A 55 9.94 -9.87 -16.68
CA LEU A 55 8.67 -9.15 -16.50
C LEU A 55 8.84 -7.67 -16.86
N LEU A 56 7.91 -7.11 -17.66
CA LEU A 56 7.95 -5.71 -18.08
C LEU A 56 6.88 -4.89 -17.37
N ASP A 57 5.62 -5.22 -17.61
CA ASP A 57 4.50 -4.55 -16.97
C ASP A 57 3.31 -5.49 -16.76
N LEU A 58 2.35 -4.96 -16.02
CA LEU A 58 1.12 -5.61 -15.64
C LEU A 58 -0.01 -4.59 -15.69
N ASP A 59 -1.13 -4.99 -16.27
CA ASP A 59 -2.37 -4.25 -16.34
C ASP A 59 -3.51 -5.18 -15.93
N ILE A 60 -4.18 -4.87 -14.83
CA ILE A 60 -5.29 -5.64 -14.28
C ILE A 60 -6.50 -4.73 -14.11
N GLU A 61 -7.66 -5.17 -14.56
CA GLU A 61 -8.96 -4.54 -14.30
C GLU A 61 -9.85 -5.53 -13.54
N SER A 62 -10.09 -5.24 -12.27
CA SER A 62 -10.81 -6.14 -11.37
C SER A 62 -11.69 -5.41 -10.35
N SER A 63 -12.60 -6.12 -9.69
CA SER A 63 -13.42 -5.54 -8.62
C SER A 63 -12.67 -5.35 -7.29
N ALA A 64 -11.38 -5.72 -7.22
CA ALA A 64 -10.55 -5.54 -6.03
C ALA A 64 -9.87 -4.18 -5.99
N ARG A 65 -9.95 -3.49 -4.85
CA ARG A 65 -9.31 -2.18 -4.66
C ARG A 65 -7.80 -2.28 -4.50
N HIS A 66 -7.28 -3.38 -3.97
CA HIS A 66 -5.85 -3.58 -3.75
C HIS A 66 -5.42 -4.93 -4.32
N VAL A 67 -4.24 -5.00 -4.92
CA VAL A 67 -3.66 -6.23 -5.44
C VAL A 67 -2.23 -6.35 -4.95
N GLU A 68 -1.93 -7.44 -4.24
CA GLU A 68 -0.57 -7.82 -3.88
C GLU A 68 0.05 -8.59 -5.05
N VAL A 69 1.25 -8.19 -5.45
CA VAL A 69 2.00 -8.82 -6.54
C VAL A 69 3.16 -9.63 -5.96
N TYR A 70 3.23 -10.90 -6.36
CA TYR A 70 4.30 -11.82 -6.00
C TYR A 70 4.98 -12.33 -7.27
N ILE A 71 6.31 -12.39 -7.25
CA ILE A 71 7.09 -13.04 -8.29
C ILE A 71 7.34 -14.49 -7.88
N VAL A 72 7.15 -15.41 -8.83
CA VAL A 72 7.46 -16.82 -8.64
C VAL A 72 8.82 -17.11 -9.25
N SER A 73 9.77 -17.53 -8.42
CA SER A 73 11.09 -18.02 -8.83
C SER A 73 11.22 -19.51 -8.49
N ILE A 74 12.13 -20.20 -9.18
CA ILE A 74 12.43 -21.61 -8.89
C ILE A 74 13.75 -21.63 -8.10
N SER A 75 13.73 -22.24 -6.93
CA SER A 75 14.92 -22.43 -6.10
C SER A 75 15.90 -23.41 -6.78
N PRO A 76 17.18 -23.44 -6.37
CA PRO A 76 18.11 -24.48 -6.80
C PRO A 76 17.64 -25.91 -6.47
N THR A 77 16.73 -26.07 -5.50
CA THR A 77 16.12 -27.33 -5.10
C THR A 77 14.87 -27.70 -5.91
N GLY A 78 14.45 -26.86 -6.86
CA GLY A 78 13.28 -27.08 -7.72
C GLY A 78 11.95 -26.64 -7.11
N GLU A 79 11.96 -26.00 -5.93
CA GLU A 79 10.76 -25.50 -5.27
C GLU A 79 10.36 -24.12 -5.79
N ARG A 80 9.04 -23.85 -5.85
CA ARG A 80 8.51 -22.54 -6.27
C ARG A 80 8.53 -21.58 -5.08
N LEU A 81 9.36 -20.55 -5.16
CA LEU A 81 9.47 -19.49 -4.17
C LEU A 81 8.64 -18.28 -4.59
N PHE A 82 7.73 -17.85 -3.71
CA PHE A 82 6.90 -16.66 -3.90
C PHE A 82 7.53 -15.48 -3.16
N SER A 83 8.03 -14.50 -3.91
CA SER A 83 8.62 -13.28 -3.35
C SER A 83 7.62 -12.14 -3.48
N TYR A 84 7.23 -11.56 -2.34
CA TYR A 84 6.38 -10.36 -2.31
C TYR A 84 7.12 -9.18 -2.94
N VAL A 85 6.44 -8.47 -3.84
CA VAL A 85 6.99 -7.30 -4.53
C VAL A 85 6.37 -6.03 -3.98
N ASP A 86 5.06 -5.88 -4.14
CA ASP A 86 4.35 -4.65 -3.79
C ASP A 86 2.84 -4.89 -3.61
N THR A 87 2.17 -3.94 -2.94
CA THR A 87 0.72 -3.87 -2.81
C THR A 87 0.23 -2.62 -3.52
N ILE A 88 -0.48 -2.83 -4.61
CA ILE A 88 -0.86 -1.75 -5.50
C ILE A 88 -2.33 -1.42 -5.28
N ARG A 89 -2.61 -0.14 -5.07
CA ARG A 89 -3.97 0.36 -4.97
C ARG A 89 -4.49 0.69 -6.36
N GLY A 90 -5.58 0.04 -6.76
CA GLY A 90 -6.25 0.30 -8.02
C GLY A 90 -6.93 1.66 -8.06
N LEU A 91 -6.88 2.30 -9.23
CA LEU A 91 -7.64 3.49 -9.55
C LEU A 91 -9.05 3.08 -9.97
N LYS A 92 -10.07 3.75 -9.43
CA LYS A 92 -11.46 3.44 -9.77
C LYS A 92 -11.74 3.86 -11.22
N ALA A 93 -12.02 2.89 -12.08
CA ALA A 93 -12.42 3.07 -13.47
C ALA A 93 -13.86 2.55 -13.62
N ALA A 94 -14.82 3.48 -13.62
CA ALA A 94 -16.26 3.19 -13.57
C ALA A 94 -16.63 2.28 -12.38
N ASP A 95 -16.94 1.00 -12.64
CA ASP A 95 -17.37 0.01 -11.64
C ASP A 95 -16.26 -0.97 -11.21
N LEU A 96 -15.10 -0.93 -11.88
CA LEU A 96 -13.94 -1.76 -11.57
C LEU A 96 -12.74 -0.89 -11.16
N TYR A 97 -11.69 -1.54 -10.69
CA TYR A 97 -10.43 -0.93 -10.32
C TYR A 97 -9.37 -1.37 -11.31
N HIS A 98 -8.70 -0.37 -11.91
CA HIS A 98 -7.57 -0.56 -12.79
C HIS A 98 -6.27 -0.46 -11.98
N VAL A 99 -5.46 -1.50 -12.08
CA VAL A 99 -4.16 -1.65 -11.43
C VAL A 99 -3.12 -1.80 -12.53
N ALA A 100 -2.27 -0.79 -12.67
CA ALA A 100 -1.11 -0.84 -13.56
C ALA A 100 0.17 -0.91 -12.72
N TYR A 101 1.09 -1.79 -13.11
CA TYR A 101 2.39 -1.93 -12.48
C TYR A 101 3.48 -2.06 -13.53
N ALA A 102 4.55 -1.29 -13.40
CA ALA A 102 5.75 -1.47 -14.19
C ALA A 102 6.81 -2.15 -13.32
N PHE A 103 7.33 -3.28 -13.76
CA PHE A 103 8.41 -3.95 -13.05
C PHE A 103 9.71 -3.16 -13.25
N SER A 104 10.28 -2.66 -12.14
CA SER A 104 11.54 -1.92 -12.14
C SER A 104 12.67 -2.70 -12.86
N ASN A 105 13.64 -1.98 -13.42
CA ASN A 105 14.82 -2.55 -14.09
C ASN A 105 15.83 -3.24 -13.14
N ASP A 106 15.42 -3.59 -11.93
CA ASP A 106 16.23 -4.36 -11.02
C ASP A 106 16.31 -5.81 -11.51
N THR A 107 17.53 -6.26 -11.79
CA THR A 107 17.83 -7.58 -12.36
C THR A 107 17.26 -8.72 -11.53
N ALA A 108 17.09 -8.53 -10.21
CA ALA A 108 16.52 -9.53 -9.31
C ALA A 108 15.00 -9.68 -9.42
N LEU A 109 14.28 -8.63 -9.83
CA LEU A 109 12.82 -8.60 -9.92
C LEU A 109 12.30 -8.88 -11.33
N GLN A 110 13.19 -8.93 -12.32
CA GLN A 110 12.80 -9.19 -13.70
C GLN A 110 12.79 -10.68 -14.04
N VAL A 111 13.72 -11.46 -13.48
CA VAL A 111 13.89 -12.87 -13.83
C VAL A 111 12.88 -13.72 -13.04
N ALA A 112 11.77 -14.08 -13.69
CA ALA A 112 10.65 -14.79 -13.07
C ALA A 112 10.28 -16.05 -13.86
N SER A 113 9.91 -17.11 -13.14
CA SER A 113 9.27 -18.31 -13.71
C SER A 113 7.74 -18.19 -13.68
N GLY A 114 7.19 -17.15 -13.07
CA GLY A 114 5.77 -16.89 -12.98
C GLY A 114 5.44 -15.68 -12.12
N VAL A 115 4.16 -15.37 -12.02
CA VAL A 115 3.63 -14.28 -11.21
C VAL A 115 2.38 -14.75 -10.48
N SER A 116 2.20 -14.27 -9.25
CA SER A 116 1.00 -14.54 -8.46
C SER A 116 0.42 -13.23 -7.96
N PHE A 117 -0.90 -13.10 -8.07
CA PHE A 117 -1.65 -11.92 -7.69
C PHE A 117 -2.62 -12.30 -6.59
N LYS A 118 -2.63 -11.54 -5.49
CA LYS A 118 -3.60 -11.72 -4.42
C LYS A 118 -4.47 -10.49 -4.31
N PHE A 119 -5.77 -10.71 -4.50
CA PHE A 119 -6.77 -9.65 -4.59
C PHE A 119 -7.32 -9.36 -3.20
N LEU A 120 -7.21 -8.11 -2.77
CA LEU A 120 -7.63 -7.62 -1.47
C LEU A 120 -8.72 -6.56 -1.62
N SER A 121 -9.58 -6.44 -0.60
CA SER A 121 -10.62 -5.41 -0.55
C SER A 121 -11.55 -5.41 -1.76
N ILE A 122 -12.20 -6.55 -2.03
CA ILE A 122 -13.19 -6.70 -3.12
C ILE A 122 -14.39 -5.78 -2.87
N GLN A 123 -14.82 -5.07 -3.91
CA GLN A 123 -15.94 -4.13 -3.91
C GLN A 123 -17.00 -4.54 -4.95
N PRO A 124 -18.29 -4.28 -4.69
CA PRO A 124 -18.85 -3.72 -3.47
C PRO A 124 -18.80 -4.71 -2.29
N PRO A 125 -18.89 -4.27 -1.02
CA PRO A 125 -18.76 -5.15 0.15
C PRO A 125 -19.85 -6.24 0.26
N GLN A 126 -20.90 -6.13 -0.55
CA GLN A 126 -21.99 -7.11 -0.69
C GLN A 126 -21.62 -8.27 -1.61
N GLU A 127 -20.62 -8.10 -2.48
CA GLU A 127 -20.13 -9.11 -3.42
C GLU A 127 -18.70 -9.55 -3.05
N LYS A 128 -18.39 -9.67 -1.76
CA LYS A 128 -17.06 -10.13 -1.29
C LYS A 128 -16.71 -11.54 -1.76
N ASP A 129 -17.70 -12.30 -2.19
CA ASP A 129 -17.57 -13.69 -2.58
C ASP A 129 -17.40 -13.84 -4.10
N CYS A 130 -17.40 -12.71 -4.84
CA CYS A 130 -17.28 -12.70 -6.28
C CYS A 130 -16.25 -11.67 -6.75
N LEU A 131 -15.11 -12.14 -7.24
CA LEU A 131 -14.14 -11.29 -7.93
C LEU A 131 -14.51 -11.20 -9.42
N LYS A 132 -14.83 -9.99 -9.89
CA LYS A 132 -15.01 -9.72 -11.32
C LYS A 132 -13.65 -9.34 -11.89
N LEU A 133 -13.14 -10.13 -12.83
CA LEU A 133 -11.90 -9.86 -13.55
C LEU A 133 -12.25 -9.56 -15.00
N ALA A 134 -12.17 -8.30 -15.40
CA ALA A 134 -12.47 -7.89 -16.77
C ALA A 134 -11.25 -8.06 -17.68
N LYS A 135 -10.08 -7.70 -17.18
CA LYS A 135 -8.84 -7.73 -17.93
C LYS A 135 -7.68 -8.12 -17.02
N LEU A 136 -6.84 -9.01 -17.49
CA LEU A 136 -5.51 -9.21 -16.96
C LEU A 136 -4.59 -9.28 -18.17
N LYS A 137 -3.60 -8.41 -18.22
CA LYS A 137 -2.58 -8.36 -19.26
C LYS A 137 -1.22 -8.25 -18.59
N LEU A 138 -0.33 -9.17 -18.93
CA LEU A 138 1.04 -9.21 -18.48
C LEU A 138 1.93 -9.12 -19.71
N ARG A 139 2.84 -8.14 -19.76
CA ARG A 139 3.89 -8.13 -20.78
C ARG A 139 5.17 -8.70 -20.21
N ILE A 140 5.72 -9.66 -20.94
CA ILE A 140 6.98 -10.30 -20.62
C ILE A 140 7.89 -10.23 -21.83
N GLN A 141 9.18 -10.30 -21.58
CA GLN A 141 10.21 -10.46 -22.60
C GLN A 141 10.88 -11.80 -22.36
N ALA A 142 10.92 -12.65 -23.38
CA ALA A 142 11.64 -13.91 -23.28
C ALA A 142 13.10 -13.59 -22.91
N SER A 143 13.54 -14.05 -21.74
CA SER A 143 14.92 -13.86 -21.34
C SER A 143 15.75 -14.72 -22.26
N THR A 144 16.52 -14.09 -23.15
CA THR A 144 17.46 -14.78 -24.02
C THR A 144 18.65 -15.21 -23.15
N VAL A 145 18.41 -16.12 -22.20
CA VAL A 145 19.47 -16.98 -21.67
C VAL A 145 19.57 -18.14 -22.66
N VAL A 146 20.11 -17.82 -23.84
CA VAL A 146 20.66 -18.85 -24.72
C VAL A 146 21.96 -19.31 -24.05
N GLN A 147 21.85 -20.35 -23.24
CA GLN A 147 22.64 -21.55 -23.48
C GLN A 147 21.73 -22.76 -23.37
N PRO A 148 20.93 -23.08 -24.42
CA PRO A 148 20.93 -24.48 -24.82
C PRO A 148 22.39 -24.80 -25.10
N VAL A 149 22.96 -25.70 -24.30
CA VAL A 149 24.08 -26.51 -24.77
C VAL A 149 23.64 -26.97 -26.15
N ALA A 150 24.31 -26.50 -27.20
CA ALA A 150 24.06 -26.99 -28.54
C ALA A 150 24.08 -28.52 -28.44
N PRO A 151 23.06 -29.26 -28.91
CA PRO A 151 23.26 -30.67 -29.12
C PRO A 151 24.48 -30.75 -30.02
N VAL A 152 25.53 -31.38 -29.48
CA VAL A 152 26.70 -31.78 -30.24
C VAL A 152 26.15 -32.31 -31.56
N PRO A 153 26.50 -31.74 -32.73
CA PRO A 153 26.13 -32.38 -33.97
C PRO A 153 26.74 -33.78 -33.89
N GLU A 154 25.88 -34.80 -33.82
CA GLU A 154 26.30 -36.17 -34.07
C GLU A 154 27.09 -36.12 -35.38
N PRO A 155 28.38 -36.47 -35.38
CA PRO A 155 29.06 -36.66 -36.65
C PRO A 155 28.35 -37.84 -37.30
N ALA A 156 27.62 -37.55 -38.38
CA ALA A 156 27.18 -38.54 -39.33
C ALA A 156 28.38 -39.41 -39.67
N ASN A 157 28.36 -40.63 -39.14
CA ASN A 157 29.35 -41.68 -39.26
C ASN A 157 30.10 -41.64 -40.62
N PRO A 158 31.41 -41.34 -40.64
CA PRO A 158 32.33 -42.06 -41.49
C PRO A 158 33.15 -42.96 -40.58
N THR A 159 33.05 -44.27 -40.77
CA THR A 159 33.88 -45.25 -40.08
C THR A 159 35.35 -44.79 -40.08
N PRO A 160 35.95 -44.40 -38.93
CA PRO A 160 37.35 -44.02 -38.92
C PRO A 160 38.16 -45.27 -38.60
N ALA A 161 39.03 -45.65 -39.54
CA ALA A 161 40.13 -46.55 -39.24
C ALA A 161 40.87 -46.01 -38.00
N ARG A 162 40.99 -46.86 -36.97
CA ARG A 162 41.61 -46.54 -35.68
C ARG A 162 43.12 -46.34 -35.89
N ALA A 163 43.53 -45.10 -36.17
CA ALA A 163 44.93 -44.72 -36.03
C ALA A 163 45.28 -44.70 -34.52
N PRO A 164 46.46 -45.19 -34.11
CA PRO A 164 46.88 -45.14 -32.72
C PRO A 164 47.02 -43.67 -32.30
N ILE A 165 46.30 -43.27 -31.25
CA ILE A 165 46.44 -41.95 -30.64
C ILE A 165 47.89 -41.85 -30.16
N ASP A 166 48.63 -40.92 -30.75
CA ASP A 166 50.02 -40.66 -30.45
C ASP A 166 50.18 -40.22 -28.97
N MET A 167 51.20 -40.74 -28.29
CA MET A 167 51.44 -40.48 -26.86
C MET A 167 51.63 -38.99 -26.56
N ASP A 168 52.16 -38.23 -27.53
CA ASP A 168 52.33 -36.80 -27.41
C ASP A 168 51.00 -36.05 -27.51
N SER A 169 50.03 -36.56 -28.28
CA SER A 169 48.66 -36.04 -28.32
C SER A 169 47.95 -36.24 -26.98
N MET A 170 48.18 -37.38 -26.31
CA MET A 170 47.61 -37.65 -24.99
C MET A 170 48.19 -36.74 -23.90
N LYS A 171 49.51 -36.50 -23.93
CA LYS A 171 50.16 -35.53 -23.04
C LYS A 171 49.65 -34.11 -23.25
N MET A 172 49.45 -33.70 -24.51
CA MET A 172 48.91 -32.38 -24.85
C MET A 172 47.47 -32.21 -24.35
N ILE A 173 46.61 -33.23 -24.52
CA ILE A 173 45.23 -33.21 -24.02
C ILE A 173 45.21 -33.13 -22.49
N LEU A 174 46.06 -33.89 -21.80
CA LEU A 174 46.14 -33.88 -20.34
C LEU A 174 46.60 -32.51 -19.82
N ALA A 175 47.61 -31.91 -20.45
CA ALA A 175 48.07 -30.56 -20.13
C ALA A 175 46.98 -29.51 -20.36
N MET A 176 46.20 -29.64 -21.44
CA MET A 176 45.07 -28.76 -21.72
C MET A 176 43.94 -28.91 -20.70
N GLN A 177 43.61 -30.15 -20.31
CA GLN A 177 42.62 -30.42 -19.26
C GLN A 177 43.06 -29.84 -17.91
N GLN A 178 44.33 -30.00 -17.55
CA GLN A 178 44.89 -29.48 -16.30
C GLN A 178 44.94 -27.94 -16.30
N ALA A 179 45.24 -27.31 -17.44
CA ALA A 179 45.16 -25.86 -17.60
C ALA A 179 43.72 -25.36 -17.51
N MET A 180 42.76 -26.07 -18.11
CA MET A 180 41.34 -25.70 -18.07
C MET A 180 40.76 -25.85 -16.65
N GLN A 181 41.16 -26.89 -15.92
CA GLN A 181 40.79 -27.06 -14.51
C GLN A 181 41.30 -25.90 -13.67
N LYS A 182 42.59 -25.55 -13.81
CA LYS A 182 43.19 -24.43 -13.07
C LYS A 182 42.51 -23.09 -13.40
N GLN A 183 42.17 -22.86 -14.67
CA GLN A 183 41.44 -21.66 -15.08
C GLN A 183 40.02 -21.61 -14.50
N MET A 184 39.35 -22.77 -14.38
CA MET A 184 38.03 -22.86 -13.79
C MET A 184 38.07 -22.59 -12.28
N GLU A 185 39.05 -23.15 -11.58
CA GLU A 185 39.29 -22.90 -10.16
C GLU A 185 39.51 -21.40 -9.90
N GLU A 186 40.37 -20.75 -10.69
CA GLU A 186 40.64 -19.31 -10.56
C GLU A 186 39.39 -18.44 -10.82
N LYS A 187 38.58 -18.80 -11.83
CA LYS A 187 37.30 -18.13 -12.08
C LYS A 187 36.31 -18.31 -10.95
N ILE A 188 36.28 -19.48 -10.31
CA ILE A 188 35.41 -19.74 -9.15
C ILE A 188 35.85 -18.85 -7.99
N TYR A 189 37.15 -18.77 -7.68
CA TYR A 189 37.64 -17.91 -6.60
C TYR A 189 37.29 -16.44 -6.85
N GLN A 190 37.50 -15.92 -8.07
CA GLN A 190 37.13 -14.55 -8.41
C GLN A 190 35.61 -14.30 -8.33
N ALA A 191 34.79 -15.26 -8.77
CA ALA A 191 33.33 -15.17 -8.68
C ALA A 191 32.83 -15.23 -7.23
N VAL A 192 33.47 -16.03 -6.39
CA VAL A 192 33.16 -16.11 -4.96
C VAL A 192 33.56 -14.82 -4.24
N ASP A 193 34.76 -14.30 -4.48
CA ASP A 193 35.25 -13.06 -3.85
C ASP A 193 34.40 -11.85 -4.25
N SER A 194 34.03 -11.72 -5.52
CA SER A 194 33.15 -10.64 -5.98
C SER A 194 31.76 -10.71 -5.35
N ARG A 195 31.19 -11.92 -5.21
CA ARG A 195 29.91 -12.12 -4.51
C ARG A 195 30.01 -11.85 -3.02
N LEU A 196 31.09 -12.28 -2.36
CA LEU A 196 31.34 -12.04 -0.95
C LEU A 196 31.47 -10.55 -0.66
N ASN A 197 32.20 -9.81 -1.49
CA ASN A 197 32.31 -8.35 -1.39
C ASN A 197 30.96 -7.65 -1.59
N LEU A 198 30.19 -8.07 -2.59
CA LEU A 198 28.85 -7.52 -2.81
C LEU A 198 27.92 -7.77 -1.61
N LEU A 199 27.93 -8.98 -1.05
CA LEU A 199 27.14 -9.32 0.14
C LEU A 199 27.58 -8.51 1.36
N THR A 200 28.89 -8.32 1.56
CA THR A 200 29.44 -7.52 2.64
C THR A 200 28.99 -6.06 2.54
N GLN A 201 29.03 -5.48 1.32
CA GLN A 201 28.57 -4.11 1.09
C GLN A 201 27.06 -3.95 1.33
N ARG A 202 26.26 -4.93 0.88
CA ARG A 202 24.81 -4.94 1.13
C ARG A 202 24.49 -5.07 2.62
N LEU A 203 25.26 -5.87 3.36
CA LEU A 203 25.09 -6.05 4.79
C LEU A 203 25.41 -4.77 5.55
N GLN A 204 26.53 -4.11 5.26
CA GLN A 204 26.90 -2.81 5.85
C GLN A 204 25.86 -1.73 5.54
N SER A 205 25.32 -1.70 4.31
CA SER A 205 24.25 -0.79 3.94
C SER A 205 22.96 -1.04 4.73
N THR A 206 22.60 -2.30 4.89
CA THR A 206 21.41 -2.72 5.66
C THR A 206 21.57 -2.40 7.14
N GLU A 207 22.76 -2.62 7.70
CA GLU A 207 23.09 -2.25 9.08
C GLU A 207 22.99 -0.74 9.30
N SER A 208 23.50 0.08 8.37
CA SER A 208 23.36 1.53 8.43
C SER A 208 21.90 1.97 8.36
N MET A 209 21.09 1.34 7.51
CA MET A 209 19.66 1.62 7.41
C MET A 209 18.91 1.23 8.68
N LEU A 210 19.23 0.06 9.25
CA LEU A 210 18.65 -0.41 10.51
C LEU A 210 19.01 0.53 11.66
N HIS A 211 20.24 1.00 11.74
CA HIS A 211 20.65 1.99 12.75
C HIS A 211 19.90 3.32 12.61
N LYS A 212 19.72 3.81 11.37
CA LYS A 212 18.91 5.01 11.08
C LYS A 212 17.44 4.81 11.46
N LEU A 213 16.89 3.61 11.24
CA LEU A 213 15.51 3.30 11.60
C LEU A 213 15.33 3.23 13.12
N THR A 214 16.24 2.55 13.83
CA THR A 214 16.22 2.44 15.29
C THR A 214 16.31 3.83 15.94
N THR A 215 17.23 4.68 15.50
CA THR A 215 17.36 6.04 16.03
C THR A 215 16.13 6.91 15.75
N LYS A 216 15.51 6.77 14.57
CA LYS A 216 14.24 7.45 14.26
C LYS A 216 13.07 6.93 15.10
N PHE A 217 12.98 5.62 15.32
CA PHE A 217 11.93 5.00 16.12
C PHE A 217 11.99 5.46 17.58
N SER A 218 13.16 5.36 18.22
CA SER A 218 13.34 5.82 19.61
C SER A 218 13.07 7.32 19.77
N LYS A 219 13.38 8.14 18.76
CA LYS A 219 13.10 9.58 18.79
C LYS A 219 11.61 9.90 18.55
N ALA A 220 10.93 9.11 17.72
CA ALA A 220 9.51 9.29 17.44
C ALA A 220 8.64 8.84 18.61
N GLU A 221 8.91 7.68 19.19
CA GLU A 221 8.18 7.11 20.34
C GLU A 221 8.26 8.06 21.55
N VAL A 222 9.47 8.47 21.94
CA VAL A 222 9.67 9.36 23.10
C VAL A 222 9.03 10.74 22.90
N LYS A 223 8.99 11.25 21.66
CA LYS A 223 8.40 12.57 21.39
C LYS A 223 6.89 12.51 21.33
N GLN A 224 6.33 11.54 20.61
CA GLN A 224 4.89 11.37 20.46
C GLN A 224 4.21 11.13 21.81
N ASP A 225 4.81 10.29 22.66
CA ASP A 225 4.25 10.01 23.98
C ASP A 225 4.32 11.24 24.89
N LYS A 226 5.46 11.94 24.94
CA LYS A 226 5.59 13.15 25.77
C LYS A 226 4.61 14.25 25.38
N ASP A 227 4.45 14.50 24.07
CA ASP A 227 3.53 15.53 23.58
C ASP A 227 2.06 15.13 23.82
N ALA A 228 1.73 13.83 23.67
CA ALA A 228 0.41 13.30 24.00
C ALA A 228 0.09 13.40 25.51
N PHE A 229 1.03 13.05 26.38
CA PHE A 229 0.88 13.18 27.83
C PHE A 229 0.74 14.65 28.26
N ALA A 230 1.55 15.57 27.71
CA ALA A 230 1.43 16.99 27.99
C ALA A 230 0.07 17.56 27.55
N SER A 231 -0.43 17.13 26.39
CA SER A 231 -1.77 17.50 25.91
C SER A 231 -2.89 16.96 26.80
N LEU A 232 -2.79 15.69 27.24
CA LEU A 232 -3.74 15.07 28.17
C LEU A 232 -3.77 15.80 29.52
N LEU A 233 -2.61 16.12 30.10
CA LEU A 233 -2.52 16.87 31.35
C LEU A 233 -3.17 18.26 31.24
N LYS A 234 -2.95 18.97 30.12
CA LYS A 234 -3.59 20.26 29.86
C LYS A 234 -5.11 20.15 29.74
N ARG A 235 -5.60 19.08 29.09
CA ARG A 235 -7.03 18.82 28.93
C ARG A 235 -7.68 18.48 30.27
N LEU A 236 -6.98 17.70 31.10
CA LEU A 236 -7.41 17.36 32.46
C LEU A 236 -7.52 18.61 33.35
N ALA A 237 -6.49 19.46 33.37
CA ALA A 237 -6.55 20.73 34.12
C ALA A 237 -7.68 21.67 33.66
N THR A 238 -7.97 21.67 32.35
CA THR A 238 -9.09 22.43 31.79
C THR A 238 -10.44 21.88 32.24
N LEU A 239 -10.60 20.56 32.23
CA LEU A 239 -11.80 19.88 32.72
C LEU A 239 -12.00 20.12 34.22
N GLU A 240 -10.94 20.04 35.03
CA GLU A 240 -11.00 20.34 36.46
C GLU A 240 -11.47 21.78 36.73
N LYS A 241 -10.95 22.74 35.97
CA LYS A 241 -11.40 24.14 36.04
C LYS A 241 -12.87 24.29 35.66
N GLN A 242 -13.32 23.62 34.60
CA GLN A 242 -14.72 23.64 34.17
C GLN A 242 -15.64 23.02 35.24
N VAL A 243 -15.27 21.86 35.79
CA VAL A 243 -16.02 21.22 36.88
C VAL A 243 -16.09 22.11 38.12
N GLY A 244 -14.99 22.79 38.48
CA GLY A 244 -14.98 23.79 39.55
C GLY A 244 -15.97 24.93 39.30
N SER A 245 -15.97 25.49 38.09
CA SER A 245 -16.91 26.57 37.72
C SER A 245 -18.37 26.11 37.71
N MET A 246 -18.66 24.91 37.23
CA MET A 246 -20.02 24.34 37.27
C MET A 246 -20.48 24.10 38.70
N ARG A 247 -19.60 23.61 39.58
CA ARG A 247 -19.94 23.38 41.00
C ARG A 247 -20.24 24.69 41.72
N ALA A 248 -19.48 25.74 41.44
CA ALA A 248 -19.73 27.08 41.97
C ALA A 248 -21.05 27.65 41.43
N ALA A 249 -21.32 27.51 40.13
CA ALA A 249 -22.56 27.96 39.50
C ALA A 249 -23.78 27.23 40.07
N ASN A 250 -23.72 25.90 40.21
CA ASN A 250 -24.77 25.11 40.83
C ASN A 250 -24.99 25.49 42.29
N GLY A 251 -23.91 25.71 43.07
CA GLY A 251 -24.04 26.17 44.46
C GLY A 251 -24.77 27.52 44.56
N ASN A 252 -24.47 28.45 43.65
CA ASN A 252 -25.13 29.75 43.60
C ASN A 252 -26.61 29.66 43.18
N LEU A 253 -26.92 28.75 42.24
CA LEU A 253 -28.29 28.45 41.82
C LEU A 253 -29.11 27.82 42.95
N THR A 254 -28.53 26.87 43.69
CA THR A 254 -29.18 26.26 44.86
C THR A 254 -29.45 27.30 45.94
N ALA A 255 -28.48 28.16 46.25
CA ALA A 255 -28.66 29.24 47.21
C ALA A 255 -29.74 30.25 46.77
N SER A 256 -29.78 30.60 45.48
CA SER A 256 -30.80 31.49 44.93
C SER A 256 -32.19 30.85 44.97
N LEU A 257 -32.30 29.54 44.72
CA LEU A 257 -33.55 28.80 44.78
C LEU A 257 -34.07 28.69 46.22
N GLU A 258 -33.19 28.46 47.19
CA GLU A 258 -33.52 28.44 48.60
C GLU A 258 -34.00 29.81 49.08
N GLN A 259 -33.36 30.89 48.61
CA GLN A 259 -33.77 32.26 48.91
C GLN A 259 -35.14 32.62 48.30
N LEU A 260 -35.39 32.22 47.05
CA LEU A 260 -36.71 32.35 46.41
C LEU A 260 -37.81 31.55 47.13
N ALA A 261 -37.48 30.37 47.64
CA ALA A 261 -38.43 29.56 48.41
C ALA A 261 -38.78 30.22 49.76
N ILE A 262 -37.80 30.84 50.42
CA ILE A 262 -38.01 31.61 51.64
C ILE A 262 -38.87 32.85 51.35
N ASP A 263 -38.53 33.64 50.34
CA ASP A 263 -39.28 34.85 49.96
C ASP A 263 -40.75 34.54 49.58
N ALA A 264 -40.98 33.43 48.87
CA ALA A 264 -42.33 32.97 48.55
C ALA A 264 -43.12 32.58 49.82
N SER A 265 -42.48 31.92 50.78
CA SER A 265 -43.12 31.54 52.04
C SER A 265 -43.46 32.75 52.93
N ASP A 266 -42.64 33.81 52.90
CA ASP A 266 -42.85 35.04 53.69
C ASP A 266 -43.96 35.91 53.07
N SER A 267 -44.09 35.91 51.74
CA SER A 267 -45.19 36.58 51.02
C SER A 267 -46.58 35.98 51.29
N LEU A 268 -46.65 34.66 51.55
CA LEU A 268 -47.89 33.97 51.94
C LEU A 268 -48.26 34.20 53.42
N SER A 269 -47.31 34.62 54.25
CA SER A 269 -47.52 34.94 55.66
C SER A 269 -48.07 36.37 55.86
N SER A 270 -47.67 37.33 55.01
CA SER A 270 -48.11 38.72 55.14
C SER A 270 -49.47 39.04 54.48
N ASP A 271 -49.91 38.25 53.48
CA ASP A 271 -51.17 38.50 52.76
C ASP A 271 -52.42 37.97 53.48
N VAL A 272 -52.26 37.21 54.58
CA VAL A 272 -53.37 36.78 55.45
C VAL A 272 -53.74 37.86 56.48
N ALA A 273 -52.93 38.91 56.65
CA ALA A 273 -53.15 39.93 57.67
C ALA A 273 -53.99 41.15 57.22
N ASP A 274 -54.27 41.35 55.92
CA ASP A 274 -54.97 42.57 55.46
C ASP A 274 -55.99 42.38 54.32
N GLY A 275 -56.54 41.16 54.19
CA GLY A 275 -57.43 40.78 53.07
C GLY A 275 -58.92 40.66 53.39
N ARG A 276 -59.48 41.45 54.33
CA ARG A 276 -60.88 41.26 54.77
C ARG A 276 -61.76 42.52 54.72
N GLN A 277 -61.88 43.16 53.55
CA GLN A 277 -63.15 43.76 53.09
C GLN A 277 -63.04 44.35 51.67
N ASN A 278 -64.08 44.11 50.86
CA ASN A 278 -64.37 44.68 49.53
C ASN A 278 -63.51 44.05 48.40
N ARG A 279 -64.05 43.53 47.28
CA ARG A 279 -65.20 44.00 46.49
C ARG A 279 -65.53 42.99 45.38
N GLU A 280 -66.79 43.05 44.94
CA GLU A 280 -67.44 42.30 43.88
C GLU A 280 -66.72 42.22 42.52
N MET A 281 -66.88 41.04 41.90
CA MET A 281 -67.38 40.80 40.54
C MET A 281 -67.05 41.85 39.46
N THR A 282 -66.13 41.51 38.56
CA THR A 282 -66.21 41.99 37.17
C THR A 282 -65.72 40.90 36.23
N THR A 283 -66.64 40.47 35.37
CA THR A 283 -66.49 39.59 34.23
C THR A 283 -65.75 40.26 33.07
N THR A 284 -65.15 39.41 32.22
CA THR A 284 -64.68 39.64 30.83
C THR A 284 -63.47 40.59 30.67
N THR A 285 -62.39 40.22 29.98
CA THR A 285 -62.34 40.10 28.51
C THR A 285 -60.97 39.51 28.08
N ASP A 286 -60.98 38.59 27.09
CA ASP A 286 -59.95 38.19 26.10
C ASP A 286 -58.48 37.95 26.54
N ILE A 287 -57.79 36.88 26.14
CA ILE A 287 -57.41 36.55 24.75
C ILE A 287 -57.27 35.03 24.61
N THR A 288 -57.98 34.47 23.62
CA THR A 288 -57.73 33.12 23.09
C THR A 288 -56.88 33.22 21.83
N ALA A 289 -55.97 32.26 21.67
CA ALA A 289 -55.60 31.59 20.41
C ALA A 289 -54.56 32.21 19.44
N VAL A 290 -53.45 31.45 19.33
CA VAL A 290 -52.88 30.82 18.10
C VAL A 290 -52.13 31.69 17.08
N SER A 291 -50.88 31.30 16.82
CA SER A 291 -50.25 31.01 15.49
C SER A 291 -48.72 31.00 15.67
N GLU A 292 -48.04 29.86 15.70
CA GLU A 292 -47.58 29.09 14.54
C GLU A 292 -47.21 29.91 13.28
N SER A 293 -45.94 29.71 12.89
CA SER A 293 -45.34 29.87 11.55
C SER A 293 -44.50 31.12 11.23
N SER A 294 -43.20 30.84 11.13
CA SER A 294 -42.25 31.28 10.11
C SER A 294 -41.63 32.69 10.19
N PHE A 295 -40.30 32.71 10.41
CA PHE A 295 -39.38 33.16 9.37
C PHE A 295 -38.03 32.44 9.51
N ALA A 296 -37.60 31.84 8.40
CA ALA A 296 -36.42 31.03 8.23
C ALA A 296 -35.11 31.84 8.32
N ARG A 297 -34.05 31.22 8.86
CA ARG A 297 -32.67 31.36 8.37
C ARG A 297 -31.87 30.07 8.63
N THR A 298 -31.72 29.30 7.55
CA THR A 298 -30.47 28.65 7.08
C THR A 298 -29.41 28.22 8.10
N SER A 299 -29.28 26.90 8.24
CA SER A 299 -28.05 26.10 8.09
C SER A 299 -26.70 26.73 8.46
N ALA A 300 -26.06 26.24 9.53
CA ALA A 300 -24.66 25.79 9.53
C ALA A 300 -24.34 25.06 10.84
N SER A 301 -24.38 23.73 10.79
CA SER A 301 -23.70 22.87 11.77
C SER A 301 -22.21 22.91 11.44
N THR A 302 -21.42 23.65 12.22
CA THR A 302 -19.97 23.63 12.10
C THR A 302 -19.41 22.69 13.16
N ASN A 303 -19.13 21.46 12.73
CA ASN A 303 -18.25 20.52 13.42
C ASN A 303 -16.91 21.20 13.78
N PRO A 304 -16.43 21.15 15.03
CA PRO A 304 -15.08 21.62 15.37
C PRO A 304 -13.97 20.62 14.97
N SER A 305 -14.26 19.55 14.23
CA SER A 305 -13.31 18.49 13.89
C SER A 305 -12.63 18.62 12.52
N GLN A 306 -12.72 19.77 11.83
CA GLN A 306 -12.12 19.95 10.48
C GLN A 306 -11.08 21.08 10.35
N SER A 307 -10.76 21.86 11.39
CA SER A 307 -9.83 23.00 11.23
C SER A 307 -8.33 22.68 11.40
N MET A 308 -7.96 21.44 11.80
CA MET A 308 -6.55 21.07 11.99
C MET A 308 -5.91 20.41 10.75
N ASP A 309 -6.69 19.69 9.94
CA ASP A 309 -6.16 18.98 8.76
C ASP A 309 -5.94 19.88 7.53
N GLN A 310 -6.60 21.04 7.44
CA GLN A 310 -6.39 21.98 6.33
C GLN A 310 -5.17 22.91 6.49
N ARG A 311 -4.62 23.05 7.69
CA ARG A 311 -3.39 23.83 7.91
C ARG A 311 -2.11 23.03 7.66
N VAL A 312 -2.17 21.70 7.71
CA VAL A 312 -1.01 20.84 7.41
C VAL A 312 -0.83 20.68 5.90
N ALA A 313 -1.92 20.61 5.12
CA ALA A 313 -1.85 20.51 3.67
C ALA A 313 -1.38 21.79 2.95
N SER A 314 -1.57 22.99 3.54
CA SER A 314 -1.13 24.24 2.92
C SER A 314 0.33 24.61 3.20
N LEU A 315 0.97 23.99 4.19
CA LEU A 315 2.38 24.26 4.53
C LEU A 315 3.34 23.35 3.74
N ASP A 316 2.93 22.13 3.37
CA ASP A 316 3.78 21.23 2.57
C ASP A 316 3.83 21.58 1.07
N SER A 317 2.76 22.18 0.52
CA SER A 317 2.75 22.55 -0.90
C SER A 317 3.58 23.81 -1.21
N ALA A 318 3.82 24.68 -0.23
CA ALA A 318 4.67 25.86 -0.40
C ALA A 318 6.17 25.54 -0.23
N ALA A 319 6.52 24.55 0.61
CA ALA A 319 7.90 24.15 0.84
C ALA A 319 8.47 23.27 -0.30
N LEU A 320 7.64 22.46 -0.96
CA LEU A 320 8.11 21.64 -2.09
C LEU A 320 8.32 22.44 -3.38
N THR A 321 7.60 23.54 -3.57
CA THR A 321 7.67 24.35 -4.80
C THR A 321 8.86 25.32 -4.80
N ALA A 322 9.45 25.63 -3.63
CA ALA A 322 10.66 26.44 -3.52
C ALA A 322 11.95 25.63 -3.72
N SER A 323 11.94 24.31 -3.52
CA SER A 323 13.16 23.48 -3.60
C SER A 323 13.43 22.89 -5.00
N ILE A 324 12.44 22.94 -5.90
CA ILE A 324 12.57 22.43 -7.28
C ILE A 324 13.03 23.52 -8.26
N LEU A 325 12.93 24.82 -7.92
CA LEU A 325 13.35 25.91 -8.79
C LEU A 325 14.79 26.43 -8.55
N GLU A 326 15.50 25.95 -7.52
CA GLU A 326 16.90 26.32 -7.25
C GLU A 326 17.94 25.29 -7.73
N ARG A 327 17.52 24.16 -8.31
CA ARG A 327 18.45 23.12 -8.81
C ARG A 327 18.72 23.15 -10.31
N ASP A 328 17.99 23.94 -11.10
CA ASP A 328 18.14 23.99 -12.56
C ASP A 328 18.94 25.21 -13.10
N THR A 329 19.58 26.00 -12.23
CA THR A 329 20.40 27.16 -12.64
C THR A 329 21.90 27.04 -12.33
N ALA A 330 22.40 25.86 -11.93
CA ALA A 330 23.82 25.70 -11.55
C ALA A 330 24.63 24.73 -12.43
N VAL A 331 24.13 24.26 -13.58
CA VAL A 331 24.90 23.39 -14.50
C VAL A 331 24.68 23.81 -15.95
N SER A 332 25.10 25.02 -16.32
CA SER A 332 25.38 25.41 -17.71
C SER A 332 26.12 26.75 -17.75
N GLN A 333 27.39 26.74 -17.38
CA GLN A 333 28.37 27.75 -17.81
C GLN A 333 29.78 27.27 -17.43
N ASP A 334 30.34 26.40 -18.25
CA ASP A 334 31.78 26.45 -18.57
C ASP A 334 32.08 25.51 -19.73
N LEU A 335 32.03 26.08 -20.93
CA LEU A 335 32.60 25.52 -22.15
C LEU A 335 32.85 26.73 -23.06
N ASP A 336 33.97 27.42 -22.79
CA ASP A 336 34.54 28.37 -23.73
C ASP A 336 35.08 27.62 -24.96
N PRO A 337 34.91 28.16 -26.18
CA PRO A 337 35.49 27.62 -27.40
C PRO A 337 36.84 28.27 -27.72
N ALA A 338 37.76 27.43 -28.22
CA ALA A 338 38.88 27.76 -29.10
C ALA A 338 39.95 28.74 -28.58
N THR A 339 41.17 28.25 -28.35
CA THR A 339 42.35 28.40 -29.24
C THR A 339 43.46 27.49 -28.74
#